data_AF-A0A9X0CK52-F1
#
_entry.id   AF-A0A9X0CK52-F1
#
_cell.length_a   1.000
_cell.length_b   1.000
_cell.length_c   1.000
_cell.angle_alpha   90.00
_cell.angle_beta   90.00
_cell.angle_gamma   90.00
#
_symmetry.space_group_name_H-M   'P 1'
#
loop_
_entity.id
_entity.type
_entity.pdbx_description
1 polymer ?
#
loop_
_entity_poly.entity_id
_entity_poly.type
_entity_poly.pdbx_seq_one_letter_code
_entity_poly.pdbx_strand_id
1 'polypeptide(L)'
;MQQEVLNSDHALWFSPEGRYLAYIQFNDTEVNWYKFPWYGDRKNSYTTIREIAYPKPGYPNPTVKVYVIDLQNDPMKKIELSEPADFINIDHYVVNVAWASEKAVTVTWLNRDQNDAILHMCDLTSSQPYSLCKQNSNLRVQDGWVDDKYTTPLFSADGSYYITLWPFTQSGAGKFIHLAKMSTNPKGINNPSALTSGEWEILKILTHDDVNERVLKGPSETR
;
A
#
# COMPACT_ATOMS: atom_id res chain seq x y z
N MET A 1 2.85 13.16 3.05
CA MET A 1 2.56 11.75 2.73
C MET A 1 2.16 11.52 1.29
N GLN A 2 1.21 12.28 0.72
CA GLN A 2 0.68 12.03 -0.63
C GLN A 2 1.73 11.81 -1.74
N GLN A 3 2.74 12.68 -1.86
CA GLN A 3 3.77 12.53 -2.90
C GLN A 3 4.82 11.46 -2.59
N GLU A 4 5.21 11.31 -1.32
CA GLU A 4 6.36 10.49 -0.92
C GLU A 4 5.99 9.04 -0.55
N VAL A 5 4.71 8.75 -0.31
CA VAL A 5 4.25 7.45 0.23
C VAL A 5 3.21 6.78 -0.67
N LEU A 6 2.26 7.53 -1.22
CA LEU A 6 1.22 6.95 -2.09
C LEU A 6 1.58 6.97 -3.57
N ASN A 7 2.63 7.72 -3.95
CA ASN A 7 3.05 7.94 -5.34
C ASN A 7 1.88 8.32 -6.28
N SER A 8 0.87 9.01 -5.73
CA SER A 8 -0.42 9.32 -6.37
C SER A 8 -0.99 10.61 -5.79
N ASP A 9 -1.74 11.35 -6.61
CA ASP A 9 -2.52 12.52 -6.20
C ASP A 9 -3.92 12.14 -5.69
N HIS A 10 -4.24 10.85 -5.60
CA HIS A 10 -5.50 10.34 -5.08
C HIS A 10 -5.27 9.35 -3.92
N ALA A 11 -6.15 9.41 -2.92
CA ALA A 11 -6.15 8.52 -1.76
C ALA A 11 -7.53 7.85 -1.59
N LEU A 12 -8.15 7.48 -2.71
CA LEU A 12 -9.46 6.82 -2.80
C LEU A 12 -9.48 5.80 -3.93
N TRP A 13 -10.24 4.72 -3.75
CA TRP A 13 -10.32 3.57 -4.67
C TRP A 13 -11.73 3.00 -4.69
N PHE A 14 -12.38 3.03 -5.85
CA PHE A 14 -13.67 2.36 -6.05
C PHE A 14 -13.48 0.85 -6.17
N SER A 15 -14.44 0.09 -5.65
CA SER A 15 -14.53 -1.35 -5.94
C SER A 15 -14.77 -1.60 -7.43
N PRO A 16 -14.47 -2.80 -7.96
CA PRO A 16 -14.63 -3.12 -9.38
C PRO A 16 -16.00 -2.77 -9.99
N GLU A 17 -17.09 -2.98 -9.25
CA GLU A 17 -18.47 -2.65 -9.67
C GLU A 17 -18.91 -1.25 -9.20
N GLY A 18 -18.05 -0.53 -8.47
CA GLY A 18 -18.30 0.84 -8.01
C GLY A 18 -19.30 0.98 -6.85
N ARG A 19 -19.65 -0.12 -6.18
CA ARG A 19 -20.57 -0.08 -5.02
C ARG A 19 -19.87 0.42 -3.75
N TYR A 20 -18.60 0.10 -3.57
CA TYR A 20 -17.84 0.49 -2.39
C TYR A 20 -16.76 1.50 -2.75
N LEU A 21 -16.46 2.40 -1.82
CA LEU A 21 -15.35 3.33 -1.93
C LEU A 21 -14.43 3.17 -0.72
N ALA A 22 -13.19 2.77 -0.96
CA ALA A 22 -12.12 2.80 0.02
C ALA A 22 -11.42 4.16 -0.03
N TYR A 23 -11.05 4.73 1.11
CA TYR A 23 -10.26 5.96 1.18
C TYR A 23 -9.40 6.03 2.44
N ILE A 24 -8.33 6.81 2.38
CA ILE A 24 -7.47 7.10 3.53
C ILE A 24 -7.87 8.45 4.13
N GLN A 25 -8.02 8.47 5.45
CA GLN A 25 -8.11 9.69 6.23
C GLN A 25 -6.74 9.99 6.84
N PHE A 26 -6.22 11.18 6.56
CA PHE A 26 -5.01 11.72 7.16
C PHE A 26 -5.37 12.70 8.27
N ASN A 27 -4.67 12.61 9.39
CA ASN A 27 -4.77 13.57 10.47
C ASN A 27 -3.41 14.24 10.72
N ASP A 28 -3.31 15.50 10.28
CA ASP A 28 -2.11 16.33 10.38
C ASP A 28 -2.07 17.18 11.68
N THR A 29 -2.96 16.97 12.65
CA THR A 29 -3.08 17.87 13.82
C THR A 29 -1.80 18.00 14.65
N GLU A 30 -0.99 16.94 14.71
CA GLU A 30 0.27 16.91 15.45
C GLU A 30 1.49 17.18 14.56
N VAL A 31 1.27 17.42 13.27
CA VAL A 31 2.33 17.67 12.29
C VAL A 31 2.71 19.14 12.32
N ASN A 32 4.01 19.40 12.32
CA ASN A 32 4.53 20.75 12.29
C ASN A 32 4.24 21.46 10.97
N TRP A 33 3.88 22.73 11.07
CA TRP A 33 3.61 23.59 9.91
C TRP A 33 4.91 24.25 9.43
N TYR A 34 5.21 24.06 8.14
CA TYR A 34 6.27 24.78 7.46
C TYR A 34 5.70 26.03 6.79
N LYS A 35 6.29 27.19 7.10
CA LYS A 35 5.89 28.51 6.59
C LYS A 35 6.84 28.96 5.50
N PHE A 36 6.30 29.47 4.39
CA PHE A 36 7.08 29.95 3.26
C PHE A 36 6.47 31.21 2.64
N PRO A 37 7.30 32.10 2.06
CA PRO A 37 6.82 33.30 1.39
C PRO A 37 6.06 32.94 0.10
N TRP A 38 4.94 33.61 -0.14
CA TRP A 38 4.12 33.54 -1.32
C TRP A 38 4.06 34.90 -2.00
N TYR A 39 4.71 35.02 -3.15
CA TYR A 39 4.86 36.29 -3.86
C TYR A 39 3.62 36.68 -4.68
N GLY A 40 2.70 35.75 -4.92
CA GLY A 40 1.45 36.02 -5.63
C GLY A 40 1.63 36.57 -7.06
N ASP A 41 0.63 37.30 -7.54
CA ASP A 41 0.66 37.99 -8.83
C ASP A 41 1.30 39.38 -8.69
N ARG A 42 1.84 39.95 -9.78
CA ARG A 42 2.50 41.27 -9.85
C ARG A 42 1.66 42.43 -9.27
N LYS A 43 0.34 42.27 -9.19
CA LYS A 43 -0.57 43.26 -8.59
C LYS A 43 -0.50 43.31 -7.07
N ASN A 44 0.02 42.27 -6.42
CA ASN A 44 0.22 42.25 -4.98
C ASN A 44 1.54 42.93 -4.63
N SER A 45 1.46 44.10 -4.02
CA SER A 45 2.62 44.91 -3.62
C SER A 45 3.37 44.36 -2.40
N TYR A 46 2.80 43.39 -1.68
CA TYR A 46 3.39 42.80 -0.48
C TYR A 46 3.30 41.26 -0.52
N THR A 47 4.40 40.62 -0.14
CA THR A 47 4.52 39.15 0.00
C THR A 47 3.65 38.66 1.16
N THR A 48 2.93 37.56 0.95
CA THR A 48 2.18 36.88 2.02
C THR A 48 2.90 35.63 2.48
N ILE A 49 2.53 35.07 3.63
CA ILE A 49 3.05 33.79 4.10
C ILE A 49 1.97 32.73 3.86
N ARG A 50 2.38 31.59 3.29
CA ARG A 50 1.58 30.36 3.26
C ARG A 50 2.21 29.32 4.17
N GLU A 51 1.39 28.35 4.58
CA GLU A 51 1.82 27.24 5.40
C GLU A 51 1.31 25.91 4.87
N ILE A 52 2.12 24.87 5.09
CA ILE A 52 1.80 23.48 4.76
C ILE A 52 2.24 22.59 5.93
N ALA A 53 1.46 21.55 6.24
CA ALA A 53 1.91 20.51 7.17
C ALA A 53 3.10 19.76 6.53
N TYR A 54 4.25 19.76 7.21
CA TYR A 54 5.49 19.18 6.68
C TYR A 54 6.27 18.46 7.79
N PRO A 55 6.23 17.11 7.84
CA PRO A 55 6.94 16.33 8.84
C PRO A 55 8.42 16.23 8.44
N LYS A 56 9.28 16.99 9.12
CA LYS A 56 10.73 16.84 8.96
C LYS A 56 11.19 15.50 9.56
N PRO A 57 12.34 14.95 9.12
CA PRO A 57 12.94 13.78 9.76
C PRO A 57 13.04 13.96 11.28
N GLY A 58 12.58 12.96 12.04
CA GLY A 58 12.54 12.97 13.51
C GLY A 58 11.33 13.68 14.13
N TYR A 59 10.43 14.28 13.36
CA TYR A 59 9.20 14.89 13.87
C TYR A 59 7.96 14.01 13.64
N PRO A 60 6.83 14.26 14.31
CA PRO A 60 5.62 13.45 14.14
C PRO A 60 5.16 13.40 12.69
N ASN A 61 4.80 12.19 12.23
CA ASN A 61 4.10 12.00 10.96
C ASN A 61 2.59 12.18 11.18
N PRO A 62 1.83 12.48 10.12
CA PRO A 62 0.39 12.41 10.22
C PRO A 62 -0.09 11.01 10.56
N THR A 63 -1.13 10.90 11.38
CA THR A 63 -1.77 9.62 11.64
C THR A 63 -2.72 9.26 10.50
N VAL A 64 -2.84 7.97 10.20
CA VAL A 64 -3.63 7.46 9.07
C VAL A 64 -4.69 6.49 9.54
N LYS A 65 -5.85 6.53 8.89
CA LYS A 65 -6.89 5.53 9.02
C LYS A 65 -7.45 5.19 7.66
N VAL A 66 -7.83 3.93 7.45
CA VAL A 66 -8.43 3.49 6.18
C VAL A 66 -9.89 3.15 6.41
N TYR A 67 -10.75 3.65 5.54
CA TYR A 67 -12.19 3.46 5.63
C TYR A 67 -12.76 2.92 4.32
N VAL A 68 -13.86 2.17 4.44
CA VAL A 68 -14.72 1.78 3.32
C VAL A 68 -16.15 2.26 3.59
N ILE A 69 -16.82 2.77 2.55
CA ILE A 69 -18.24 3.11 2.58
C ILE A 69 -19.00 2.33 1.50
N ASP A 70 -20.25 1.91 1.79
CA ASP A 70 -21.18 1.34 0.81
C ASP A 70 -22.00 2.49 0.20
N LEU A 71 -21.74 2.80 -1.07
CA LEU A 71 -22.35 3.92 -1.77
C LEU A 71 -23.83 3.69 -2.12
N GLN A 72 -24.33 2.46 -2.03
CA GLN A 72 -25.70 2.11 -2.41
C GLN A 72 -26.63 1.98 -1.21
N ASN A 73 -26.19 1.33 -0.13
CA ASN A 73 -27.09 0.99 0.99
C ASN A 73 -27.01 1.97 2.16
N ASP A 74 -25.82 2.41 2.53
CA ASP A 74 -25.62 3.29 3.68
C ASP A 74 -24.31 4.10 3.54
N PRO A 75 -24.33 5.20 2.76
CA PRO A 75 -23.14 6.02 2.52
C PRO A 75 -22.64 6.74 3.78
N MET A 76 -23.44 6.81 4.84
CA MET A 76 -23.07 7.47 6.10
C MET A 76 -22.27 6.54 7.02
N LYS A 77 -22.44 5.22 6.87
CA LYS A 77 -21.72 4.23 7.66
C LYS A 77 -20.33 3.97 7.08
N LYS A 78 -19.32 4.30 7.88
CA LYS A 78 -17.91 4.02 7.59
C LYS A 78 -17.49 2.74 8.28
N ILE A 79 -16.84 1.85 7.52
CA ILE A 79 -16.19 0.65 8.02
C ILE A 79 -14.70 0.95 8.12
N GLU A 80 -14.14 0.94 9.33
CA GLU A 80 -12.69 1.13 9.55
C GLU A 80 -11.95 -0.18 9.24
N LEU A 81 -10.94 -0.12 8.39
CA LEU A 81 -10.02 -1.25 8.15
C LEU A 81 -8.86 -1.14 9.13
N SER A 82 -8.76 -2.07 10.06
CA SER A 82 -7.80 -2.03 11.16
C SER A 82 -6.35 -2.21 10.69
N GLU A 83 -5.44 -1.42 11.25
CA GLU A 83 -3.99 -1.64 11.12
C GLU A 83 -3.52 -2.98 11.73
N PRO A 84 -2.32 -3.46 11.38
CA PRO A 84 -1.70 -4.63 12.00
C PRO A 84 -1.51 -4.44 13.50
N ALA A 85 -1.71 -5.52 14.28
CA ALA A 85 -1.52 -5.48 15.73
C ALA A 85 -0.12 -5.01 16.14
N ASP A 86 0.90 -5.41 15.37
CA ASP A 86 2.29 -4.99 15.56
C ASP A 86 2.49 -3.47 15.34
N PHE A 87 1.56 -2.82 14.61
CA PHE A 87 1.70 -1.42 14.16
C PHE A 87 0.82 -0.43 14.93
N ILE A 88 -0.13 -0.89 15.76
CA ILE A 88 -1.10 -0.03 16.50
C ILE A 88 -0.43 1.08 17.31
N ASN A 89 0.73 0.81 17.92
CA ASN A 89 1.41 1.75 18.83
C ASN A 89 2.72 2.30 18.27
N ILE A 90 2.93 2.18 16.96
CA ILE A 90 4.10 2.74 16.28
C ILE A 90 3.66 3.56 15.09
N ASP A 91 4.48 4.53 14.72
CA ASP A 91 4.29 5.26 13.48
C ASP A 91 4.41 4.31 12.29
N HIS A 92 3.46 4.42 11.39
CA HIS A 92 3.38 3.61 10.19
C HIS A 92 2.69 4.39 9.06
N TYR A 93 2.78 3.84 7.86
CA TYR A 93 2.25 4.39 6.63
C TYR A 93 1.29 3.39 5.99
N VAL A 94 0.31 3.91 5.25
CA VAL A 94 -0.43 3.13 4.26
C VAL A 94 0.19 3.42 2.90
N VAL A 95 0.83 2.41 2.29
CA VAL A 95 1.55 2.56 1.01
C VAL A 95 0.75 2.06 -0.19
N ASN A 96 -0.23 1.17 0.05
CA ASN A 96 -1.09 0.68 -1.02
C ASN A 96 -2.48 0.30 -0.51
N VAL A 97 -3.49 0.58 -1.32
CA VAL A 97 -4.86 0.06 -1.18
C VAL A 97 -5.28 -0.47 -2.54
N ALA A 98 -5.78 -1.69 -2.58
CA ALA A 98 -6.19 -2.35 -3.82
C ALA A 98 -7.38 -3.28 -3.58
N TRP A 99 -8.29 -3.37 -4.54
CA TRP A 99 -9.43 -4.29 -4.45
C TRP A 99 -9.05 -5.66 -5.02
N ALA A 100 -9.23 -6.71 -4.23
CA ALA A 100 -9.04 -8.10 -4.63
C ALA A 100 -10.31 -8.69 -5.26
N SER A 101 -11.48 -8.18 -4.87
CA SER A 101 -12.78 -8.49 -5.46
C SER A 101 -13.75 -7.35 -5.12
N GLU A 102 -15.02 -7.48 -5.47
CA GLU A 102 -16.03 -6.48 -5.12
C GLU A 102 -16.21 -6.27 -3.61
N LYS A 103 -15.89 -7.29 -2.79
CA LYS A 103 -16.06 -7.25 -1.34
C LYS A 103 -14.79 -7.53 -0.56
N ALA A 104 -13.65 -7.65 -1.25
CA ALA A 104 -12.35 -7.86 -0.62
C ALA A 104 -11.38 -6.76 -1.03
N VAL A 105 -10.77 -6.11 -0.04
CA VAL A 105 -9.83 -5.02 -0.21
C VAL A 105 -8.55 -5.31 0.57
N THR A 106 -7.40 -5.02 -0.01
CA THR A 106 -6.11 -5.11 0.64
C THR A 106 -5.58 -3.75 1.04
N VAL A 107 -4.92 -3.70 2.19
CA VAL A 107 -4.19 -2.52 2.67
C VAL A 107 -2.78 -2.96 3.01
N THR A 108 -1.78 -2.30 2.41
CA THR A 108 -0.37 -2.53 2.73
C THR A 108 0.12 -1.44 3.66
N TRP A 109 0.59 -1.88 4.82
CA TRP A 109 1.11 -1.06 5.90
C TRP A 109 2.63 -1.16 5.93
N LEU A 110 3.32 -0.04 6.15
CA LEU A 110 4.78 0.03 6.23
C LEU A 110 5.17 0.74 7.53
N ASN A 111 6.07 0.17 8.33
CA ASN A 111 6.53 0.83 9.55
C ASN A 111 7.36 2.10 9.24
N ARG A 112 7.56 2.96 10.25
CA ARG A 112 8.31 4.21 10.11
C ARG A 112 9.75 4.02 9.59
N ASP A 113 10.41 2.96 10.00
CA ASP A 113 11.78 2.60 9.56
C ASP A 113 11.82 2.00 8.14
N GLN A 114 10.65 1.75 7.54
CA GLN A 114 10.47 1.22 6.20
C GLN A 114 11.14 -0.14 5.95
N ASN A 115 11.20 -1.01 6.97
CA ASN A 115 11.84 -2.32 6.89
C ASN A 115 10.89 -3.50 7.21
N ASP A 116 9.65 -3.22 7.62
CA ASP A 116 8.59 -4.19 7.87
C ASP A 116 7.32 -3.75 7.13
N ALA A 117 6.92 -4.52 6.11
CA ALA A 117 5.73 -4.27 5.32
C ALA A 117 4.72 -5.41 5.50
N ILE A 118 3.52 -5.06 5.95
CA ILE A 118 2.44 -6.00 6.23
C ILE A 118 1.27 -5.73 5.29
N LEU A 119 0.87 -6.73 4.50
CA LEU A 119 -0.33 -6.68 3.69
C LEU A 119 -1.48 -7.33 4.46
N HIS A 120 -2.53 -6.56 4.73
CA HIS A 120 -3.81 -7.03 5.22
C HIS A 120 -4.76 -7.32 4.06
N MET A 121 -5.47 -8.43 4.13
CA MET A 121 -6.64 -8.74 3.29
C MET A 121 -7.90 -8.57 4.14
N CYS A 122 -8.81 -7.71 3.70
CA CYS A 122 -10.03 -7.36 4.41
C CYS A 122 -11.27 -7.81 3.63
N ASP A 123 -12.12 -8.65 4.23
CA ASP A 123 -13.33 -9.20 3.63
C ASP A 123 -14.58 -8.54 4.23
N LEU A 124 -15.24 -7.69 3.45
CA LEU A 124 -16.42 -6.92 3.85
C LEU A 124 -17.67 -7.78 4.11
N THR A 125 -17.65 -9.07 3.77
CA THR A 125 -18.72 -10.02 4.14
C THR A 125 -18.60 -10.52 5.57
N SER A 126 -17.45 -10.32 6.22
CA SER A 126 -17.21 -10.72 7.61
C SER A 126 -18.19 -10.02 8.55
N SER A 127 -18.98 -10.81 9.29
CA SER A 127 -19.92 -10.31 10.29
C SER A 127 -19.26 -9.89 11.61
N GLN A 128 -17.97 -10.18 11.78
CA GLN A 128 -17.19 -9.83 12.98
C GLN A 128 -16.14 -8.74 12.63
N PRO A 129 -16.13 -7.60 13.35
CA PRO A 129 -15.20 -6.50 13.07
C PRO A 129 -13.73 -6.92 13.19
N TYR A 130 -13.38 -7.76 14.17
CA TYR A 130 -12.01 -8.22 14.41
C TYR A 130 -11.51 -9.28 13.42
N SER A 131 -12.40 -9.88 12.63
CA SER A 131 -12.00 -10.78 11.55
C SER A 131 -12.14 -10.14 10.17
N LEU A 132 -12.48 -8.85 10.13
CA LEU A 132 -12.62 -8.10 8.89
C LEU A 132 -11.32 -8.16 8.11
N CYS A 133 -10.21 -7.72 8.74
CA CYS A 133 -8.88 -7.71 8.16
C CYS A 133 -8.00 -8.78 8.78
N LYS A 134 -7.27 -9.51 7.94
CA LYS A 134 -6.28 -10.50 8.37
C LYS A 134 -4.97 -10.27 7.64
N GLN A 135 -3.86 -10.46 8.35
CA GLN A 135 -2.55 -10.45 7.74
C GLN A 135 -2.41 -11.56 6.70
N ASN A 136 -2.15 -11.16 5.45
CA ASN A 136 -1.96 -12.07 4.34
C ASN A 136 -0.48 -12.35 4.08
N SER A 137 0.37 -11.32 4.10
CA SER A 137 1.82 -11.47 3.92
C SER A 137 2.59 -10.45 4.74
N ASN A 138 3.82 -10.78 5.10
CA ASN A 138 4.74 -9.88 5.78
C ASN A 138 6.13 -9.97 5.13
N LEU A 139 6.65 -8.83 4.69
CA LEU A 139 8.00 -8.66 4.15
C LEU A 139 8.85 -7.87 5.14
N ARG A 140 9.82 -8.56 5.77
CA ARG A 140 10.86 -7.94 6.60
C ARG A 140 12.21 -7.97 5.91
N VAL A 141 12.88 -6.82 5.91
CA VAL A 141 14.24 -6.65 5.37
C VAL A 141 15.19 -6.35 6.52
N GLN A 142 16.29 -7.09 6.59
CA GLN A 142 17.41 -6.79 7.49
C GLN A 142 18.41 -5.90 6.76
N ASP A 143 18.94 -4.87 7.45
CA ASP A 143 19.96 -3.96 6.93
C ASP A 143 19.60 -3.28 5.60
N GLY A 144 18.33 -2.91 5.44
CA GLY A 144 17.80 -2.24 4.25
C GLY A 144 16.37 -1.77 4.46
N TRP A 145 15.73 -1.39 3.35
CA TRP A 145 14.35 -0.94 3.33
C TRP A 145 13.51 -1.76 2.34
N VAL A 146 12.20 -1.75 2.54
CA VAL A 146 11.20 -2.22 1.59
C VAL A 146 10.91 -1.08 0.62
N ASP A 147 11.10 -1.30 -0.68
CA ASP A 147 10.67 -0.34 -1.69
C ASP A 147 9.14 -0.41 -1.84
N ASP A 148 8.49 0.74 -1.74
CA ASP A 148 7.03 0.88 -1.84
C ASP A 148 6.51 0.47 -3.24
N LYS A 149 7.36 0.53 -4.27
CA LYS A 149 7.04 0.05 -5.63
C LYS A 149 6.74 -1.45 -5.69
N TYR A 150 7.17 -2.23 -4.70
CA TYR A 150 6.93 -3.67 -4.63
C TYR A 150 5.58 -4.04 -4.00
N THR A 151 4.76 -3.05 -3.63
CA THR A 151 3.62 -3.28 -2.74
C THR A 151 2.26 -3.30 -3.43
N THR A 152 2.18 -3.09 -4.74
CA THR A 152 0.91 -3.12 -5.48
C THR A 152 0.62 -4.54 -6.02
N PRO A 153 -0.30 -5.30 -5.40
CA PRO A 153 -0.67 -6.63 -5.89
C PRO A 153 -1.50 -6.54 -7.18
N LEU A 154 -1.23 -7.44 -8.12
CA LEU A 154 -2.12 -7.71 -9.26
C LEU A 154 -2.91 -8.98 -8.98
N PHE A 155 -4.18 -8.82 -8.65
CA PHE A 155 -5.06 -9.95 -8.35
C PHE A 155 -5.41 -10.75 -9.60
N SER A 156 -5.62 -12.04 -9.40
CA SER A 156 -6.27 -12.91 -10.37
C SER A 156 -7.75 -12.57 -10.51
N ALA A 157 -8.32 -12.85 -11.68
CA ALA A 157 -9.73 -12.59 -11.96
C ALA A 157 -10.70 -13.25 -10.97
N ASP A 158 -10.35 -14.41 -10.41
CA ASP A 158 -11.15 -15.11 -9.38
C ASP A 158 -10.80 -14.67 -7.94
N GLY A 159 -9.80 -13.80 -7.78
CA GLY A 159 -9.33 -13.29 -6.49
C GLY A 159 -8.62 -14.34 -5.62
N SER A 160 -8.27 -15.51 -6.15
CA SER A 160 -7.68 -16.62 -5.37
C SER A 160 -6.18 -16.44 -5.08
N TYR A 161 -5.50 -15.64 -5.89
CA TYR A 161 -4.10 -15.26 -5.71
C TYR A 161 -3.82 -13.86 -6.25
N TYR A 162 -2.66 -13.32 -5.92
CA TYR A 162 -2.09 -12.14 -6.58
C TYR A 162 -0.64 -12.35 -6.97
N ILE A 163 -0.20 -11.57 -7.95
CA ILE A 163 1.19 -11.46 -8.34
C ILE A 163 1.76 -10.17 -7.76
N THR A 164 2.95 -10.25 -7.19
CA THR A 164 3.69 -9.09 -6.67
C THR A 164 5.20 -9.24 -6.93
N LEU A 165 5.97 -8.21 -6.61
CA LEU A 165 7.43 -8.27 -6.56
C LEU A 165 7.90 -8.66 -5.16
N TRP A 166 8.86 -9.57 -5.08
CA TRP A 166 9.36 -10.07 -3.81
C TRP A 166 10.86 -10.40 -3.87
N PRO A 167 11.64 -10.13 -2.81
CA PRO A 167 13.05 -10.51 -2.76
C PRO A 167 13.22 -12.01 -2.49
N PHE A 168 13.87 -12.71 -3.41
CA PHE A 168 14.25 -14.11 -3.24
C PHE A 168 15.76 -14.29 -3.24
N THR A 169 16.25 -15.16 -2.36
CA THR A 169 17.67 -15.54 -2.31
C THR A 169 18.06 -16.30 -3.57
N GLN A 170 19.12 -15.83 -4.24
CA GLN A 170 19.76 -16.46 -5.39
C GLN A 170 21.12 -17.00 -4.95
N SER A 171 21.40 -18.25 -5.30
CA SER A 171 22.51 -19.09 -4.80
C SER A 171 23.85 -18.35 -4.62
N GLY A 172 24.10 -17.81 -3.43
CA GLY A 172 25.35 -17.13 -3.07
C GLY A 172 25.47 -15.66 -3.49
N ALA A 173 24.60 -15.16 -4.37
CA ALA A 173 24.63 -13.79 -4.89
C ALA A 173 23.79 -12.79 -4.07
N GLY A 174 23.06 -13.26 -3.06
CA GLY A 174 22.20 -12.44 -2.21
C GLY A 174 20.72 -12.51 -2.62
N LYS A 175 19.94 -11.48 -2.27
CA LYS A 175 18.51 -11.41 -2.61
C LYS A 175 18.30 -10.52 -3.82
N PHE A 176 17.47 -10.97 -4.75
CA PHE A 176 17.07 -10.26 -5.95
C PHE A 176 15.55 -10.18 -6.05
N ILE A 177 15.03 -9.08 -6.58
CA ILE A 177 13.59 -8.87 -6.74
C ILE A 177 13.04 -9.65 -7.94
N HIS A 178 12.10 -10.55 -7.68
CA HIS A 178 11.48 -11.41 -8.70
C HIS A 178 9.96 -11.43 -8.57
N LEU A 179 9.29 -11.97 -9.60
CA LEU A 179 7.85 -12.19 -9.55
C LEU A 179 7.53 -13.26 -8.50
N ALA A 180 6.55 -12.94 -7.65
CA ALA A 180 6.00 -13.84 -6.66
C ALA A 180 4.50 -14.04 -6.90
N LYS A 181 4.06 -15.29 -6.83
CA LYS A 181 2.64 -15.64 -6.67
C LYS A 181 2.33 -15.80 -5.19
N MET A 182 1.28 -15.15 -4.72
CA MET A 182 0.82 -15.22 -3.34
C MET A 182 -0.66 -15.61 -3.29
N SER A 183 -0.99 -16.55 -2.41
CA SER A 183 -2.38 -16.92 -2.14
C SER A 183 -3.11 -15.80 -1.39
N THR A 184 -4.40 -15.62 -1.65
CA THR A 184 -5.31 -14.74 -0.89
C THR A 184 -6.02 -15.46 0.26
N ASN A 185 -5.77 -16.76 0.42
CA ASN A 185 -6.43 -17.59 1.43
C ASN A 185 -6.11 -17.07 2.85
N PRO A 186 -7.13 -16.74 3.66
CA PRO A 186 -6.95 -16.14 4.98
C PRO A 186 -6.58 -17.15 6.09
N LYS A 187 -6.17 -18.39 5.75
CA LYS A 187 -5.82 -19.45 6.71
C LYS A 187 -4.46 -19.28 7.40
N GLY A 188 -3.80 -18.14 7.21
CA GLY A 188 -2.53 -17.79 7.87
C GLY A 188 -1.74 -16.79 7.06
N ILE A 189 -0.49 -16.57 7.46
CA ILE A 189 0.47 -15.78 6.69
C ILE A 189 0.91 -16.63 5.50
N ASN A 190 0.63 -16.15 4.29
CA ASN A 190 1.00 -16.81 3.05
C ASN A 190 2.48 -16.56 2.73
N ASN A 191 3.14 -17.58 2.18
CA ASN A 191 4.51 -17.49 1.69
C ASN A 191 4.53 -17.30 0.17
N PRO A 192 5.44 -16.46 -0.34
CA PRO A 192 5.54 -16.19 -1.77
C PRO A 192 6.11 -17.40 -2.52
N SER A 193 5.52 -17.73 -3.66
CA SER A 193 6.07 -18.71 -4.61
C SER A 193 6.77 -17.97 -5.75
N ALA A 194 8.08 -18.17 -5.92
CA ALA A 194 8.85 -17.53 -6.99
C ALA A 194 8.39 -18.02 -8.36
N LEU A 195 8.14 -17.08 -9.28
CA LEU A 195 7.84 -17.35 -10.69
C LEU A 195 9.06 -17.08 -11.59
N THR A 196 10.01 -16.29 -11.12
CA THR A 196 11.28 -16.01 -11.81
C THR A 196 12.46 -16.16 -10.84
N SER A 197 13.65 -16.37 -11.39
CA SER A 197 14.89 -16.50 -10.63
C SER A 197 16.11 -16.07 -11.47
N GLY A 198 17.23 -15.86 -10.81
CA GLY A 198 18.50 -15.42 -11.40
C GLY A 198 19.06 -14.16 -10.75
N GLU A 199 20.32 -13.88 -11.04
CA GLU A 199 21.11 -12.76 -10.51
C GLU A 199 20.79 -11.45 -11.26
N TRP A 200 19.50 -11.13 -11.35
CA TRP A 200 18.94 -9.93 -11.96
C TRP A 200 17.62 -9.59 -11.27
N GLU A 201 17.17 -8.35 -11.36
CA GLU A 201 15.97 -7.86 -10.68
C GLU A 201 14.90 -7.39 -11.66
N ILE A 202 13.63 -7.52 -11.26
CA ILE A 202 12.48 -6.96 -11.98
C ILE A 202 12.12 -5.61 -11.40
N LEU A 203 12.08 -4.59 -12.25
CA LEU A 203 11.78 -3.23 -11.82
C LEU A 203 10.29 -2.94 -11.70
N LYS A 204 9.45 -3.60 -12.50
CA LYS A 204 8.00 -3.35 -12.55
C LYS A 204 7.24 -4.52 -13.16
N ILE A 205 6.00 -4.72 -12.72
CA ILE A 205 5.02 -5.58 -13.37
C ILE A 205 4.15 -4.71 -14.30
N LEU A 206 4.02 -5.09 -15.57
CA LEU A 206 3.23 -4.33 -16.53
C LEU A 206 1.76 -4.76 -16.51
N THR A 207 1.51 -6.07 -16.56
CA THR A 207 0.16 -6.62 -16.50
C THR A 207 0.19 -8.12 -16.18
N HIS A 208 -0.96 -8.64 -15.74
CA HIS A 208 -1.24 -10.04 -15.52
C HIS A 208 -2.41 -10.44 -16.41
N ASP A 209 -2.17 -11.39 -17.29
CA ASP A 209 -3.18 -12.00 -18.16
C ASP A 209 -3.61 -13.32 -17.54
N ASP A 210 -4.74 -13.27 -16.83
CA ASP A 210 -5.34 -14.42 -16.16
C ASP A 210 -5.76 -15.52 -17.12
N VAL A 211 -6.21 -15.17 -18.32
CA VAL A 211 -6.77 -16.14 -19.29
C VAL A 211 -5.68 -17.06 -19.82
N ASN A 212 -4.48 -16.51 -20.05
CA ASN A 212 -3.34 -17.25 -20.57
C ASN A 212 -2.32 -17.63 -19.47
N GLU A 213 -2.61 -17.32 -18.21
CA GLU A 213 -1.71 -17.47 -17.05
C GLU A 213 -0.33 -16.82 -17.28
N ARG A 214 -0.29 -15.61 -17.84
CA ARG A 214 0.95 -14.90 -18.20
C ARG A 214 1.12 -13.63 -17.40
N VAL A 215 2.36 -13.36 -17.00
CA VAL A 215 2.75 -12.07 -16.41
C VAL A 215 3.68 -11.36 -17.37
N LEU A 216 3.31 -10.16 -17.80
CA LEU A 216 4.21 -9.28 -18.55
C LEU A 216 5.01 -8.45 -17.57
N LYS A 217 6.32 -8.66 -17.55
CA LYS A 217 7.26 -7.88 -16.74
C LYS A 217 7.84 -6.71 -17.55
N GLY A 218 8.18 -5.65 -16.84
CA GLY A 218 8.96 -4.54 -17.37
C GLY A 218 10.44 -4.89 -17.53
N PRO A 219 11.30 -3.88 -17.74
CA PRO A 219 12.74 -4.08 -17.84
C PRO A 219 13.31 -4.80 -16.60
N SER A 220 14.39 -5.53 -16.85
CA SER A 220 15.18 -6.19 -15.81
C SER A 220 16.62 -5.71 -15.87
N GLU A 221 17.24 -5.59 -14.70
CA GLU A 221 18.63 -5.12 -14.57
C GLU A 221 19.47 -6.15 -13.84
N THR A 222 20.73 -6.27 -14.24
CA THR A 222 21.76 -7.00 -13.49
C THR A 222 22.43 -6.04 -12.52
N ARG A 223 22.74 -6.52 -11.32
CA ARG A 223 23.45 -5.74 -10.31
C ARG A 223 24.95 -5.69 -10.58
#